data_AF-A0A5C5YV96-F1
#
_entry.id   AF-A0A5C5YV96-F1
#
_cell.length_a   1.000
_cell.length_b   1.000
_cell.length_c   1.000
_cell.angle_alpha   90.00
_cell.angle_beta   90.00
_cell.angle_gamma   90.00
#
_symmetry.space_group_name_H-M   'P 1'
#
loop_
_entity.id
_entity.type
_entity.pdbx_description
1 polymer ?
#
loop_
_entity_poly.entity_id
_entity_poly.type
_entity_poly.pdbx_seq_one_letter_code
_entity_poly.pdbx_strand_id
1 'polypeptide(L)'
;MSPIEIDEKNDAVGPCIDPSGRRASTKGFLAVSMSRYLELLDWTGRQLHRNKVGKIPDHLAPILSRIGLDTHGWCDIVKKFGRVFKRAAGTPESLAREAVRCGQGWLCAPENPLGLSSV
;
A
#
# COMPACT_ATOMS: atom_id res chain seq x y z
N MET A 1 16.19 8.99 -2.57
CA MET A 1 15.02 8.10 -2.41
C MET A 1 14.42 7.90 -3.80
N SER A 2 13.80 6.75 -4.08
CA SER A 2 13.04 6.58 -5.33
C SER A 2 11.90 7.62 -5.38
N PRO A 3 11.57 8.16 -6.57
CA PRO A 3 10.41 9.03 -6.73
C PRO A 3 9.13 8.35 -6.22
N ILE A 4 8.12 9.14 -5.84
CA ILE A 4 6.78 8.59 -5.54
C ILE A 4 6.02 8.33 -6.84
N GLU A 5 6.07 9.30 -7.74
CA GLU A 5 5.34 9.30 -9.01
C GLU A 5 5.93 8.29 -9.99
N ILE A 6 5.06 7.52 -10.65
CA ILE A 6 5.39 6.74 -11.84
C ILE A 6 4.65 7.34 -13.04
N ASP A 7 5.35 7.50 -14.15
CA ASP A 7 4.75 7.91 -15.42
C ASP A 7 4.44 6.66 -16.24
N GLU A 8 3.26 6.07 -16.03
CA GLU A 8 2.85 4.85 -16.74
C GLU A 8 2.83 4.99 -18.27
N LYS A 9 2.80 6.23 -18.79
CA LYS A 9 2.78 6.51 -20.23
C LYS A 9 4.19 6.50 -20.82
N ASN A 10 5.16 7.09 -20.14
CA ASN A 10 6.51 7.29 -20.67
C ASN A 10 7.55 6.35 -20.05
N ASP A 11 7.32 5.86 -18.83
CA ASP A 11 8.24 4.93 -18.17
C ASP A 11 8.18 3.56 -18.86
N ALA A 12 9.35 2.93 -19.00
CA ALA A 12 9.43 1.58 -19.53
C ALA A 12 8.53 0.61 -18.75
N VAL A 13 7.90 -0.35 -19.41
CA VAL A 13 7.08 -1.37 -18.74
C VAL A 13 7.98 -2.26 -17.87
N GLY A 14 7.51 -2.60 -16.66
CA GLY A 14 8.20 -3.49 -15.74
C GLY A 14 9.17 -2.80 -14.76
N PRO A 15 9.77 -3.54 -13.82
CA PRO A 15 10.63 -2.96 -12.78
C PRO A 15 11.99 -2.52 -13.36
N CYS A 16 12.51 -1.37 -12.93
CA CYS A 16 13.95 -1.09 -13.02
C CYS A 16 14.63 -1.66 -11.77
N ILE A 17 15.30 -2.81 -11.90
CA ILE A 17 15.88 -3.55 -10.78
C ILE A 17 16.97 -2.71 -10.08
N ASP A 18 16.91 -2.64 -8.74
CA ASP A 18 17.92 -1.97 -7.94
C ASP A 18 19.18 -2.84 -7.83
N PRO A 19 20.37 -2.36 -8.25
CA PRO A 19 21.60 -3.14 -8.20
C PRO A 19 22.02 -3.58 -6.80
N SER A 20 21.58 -2.87 -5.76
CA SER A 20 21.88 -3.22 -4.35
C SER A 20 20.96 -4.31 -3.79
N GLY A 21 19.91 -4.72 -4.52
CA GLY A 21 18.94 -5.73 -4.06
C GLY A 21 18.07 -5.31 -2.87
N ARG A 22 18.27 -4.10 -2.33
CA ARG A 22 17.49 -3.57 -1.19
C ARG A 22 16.08 -3.14 -1.57
N ARG A 23 15.81 -3.00 -2.87
CA ARG A 23 14.51 -2.57 -3.42
C ARG A 23 14.18 -3.42 -4.65
N ALA A 24 12.89 -3.68 -4.84
CA ALA A 24 12.41 -4.36 -6.03
C ALA A 24 12.53 -3.47 -7.29
N SER A 25 12.41 -2.14 -7.12
CA SER A 25 12.65 -1.19 -8.21
C SER A 25 13.14 0.18 -7.74
N THR A 26 13.89 0.86 -8.62
CA THR A 26 14.29 2.27 -8.48
C THR A 26 13.27 3.26 -9.05
N LYS A 27 12.26 2.79 -9.78
CA LYS A 27 11.16 3.63 -10.28
C LYS A 27 10.26 4.11 -9.14
N GLY A 28 9.45 5.13 -9.44
CA GLY A 28 8.29 5.39 -8.62
C GLY A 28 7.28 4.25 -8.69
N PHE A 29 6.30 4.29 -7.80
CA PHE A 29 5.38 3.18 -7.58
C PHE A 29 3.92 3.61 -7.49
N LEU A 30 3.64 4.91 -7.43
CA LEU A 30 2.29 5.45 -7.39
C LEU A 30 1.99 6.27 -8.64
N ALA A 31 0.91 5.92 -9.33
CA ALA A 31 0.39 6.70 -10.45
C ALA A 31 -0.43 7.91 -9.96
N VAL A 32 0.07 8.64 -8.97
CA VAL A 32 -0.53 9.85 -8.41
C VAL A 32 0.55 10.93 -8.31
N SER A 33 0.19 12.19 -8.49
CA SER A 33 1.16 13.26 -8.27
C SER A 33 1.48 13.41 -6.78
N MET A 34 2.65 13.95 -6.47
CA MET A 34 3.11 14.25 -5.13
C MET A 34 2.11 15.15 -4.38
N SER A 35 1.56 16.16 -5.04
CA SER A 35 0.52 17.01 -4.45
C SER A 35 -0.70 16.22 -3.98
N ARG A 36 -1.20 15.32 -4.83
CA ARG A 36 -2.36 14.48 -4.53
C ARG A 36 -2.06 13.45 -3.44
N TYR A 37 -0.83 12.92 -3.41
CA TYR A 37 -0.35 12.08 -2.32
C TYR A 37 -0.34 12.84 -0.98
N LEU A 38 0.18 14.06 -0.95
CA LEU A 38 0.23 14.88 0.26
C LEU A 38 -1.18 15.30 0.73
N GLU A 39 -2.10 15.63 -0.19
CA GLU A 39 -3.51 15.88 0.14
C GLU A 39 -4.16 14.66 0.77
N LEU A 40 -3.95 13.46 0.20
CA LEU A 40 -4.46 12.21 0.75
C LEU A 40 -3.84 11.93 2.13
N LEU A 41 -2.56 12.21 2.33
CA LEU A 41 -1.85 12.00 3.59
C LEU A 41 -2.40 12.93 4.69
N ASP A 42 -2.56 14.23 4.42
CA ASP A 42 -3.16 15.18 5.36
C ASP A 42 -4.57 14.75 5.75
N TRP A 43 -5.40 14.44 4.75
CA TRP A 43 -6.75 13.97 4.99
C TRP A 43 -6.78 12.69 5.83
N THR A 44 -5.92 11.72 5.52
CA THR A 44 -5.82 10.47 6.29
C THR A 44 -5.47 10.78 7.75
N GLY A 45 -4.50 11.66 7.99
CA GLY A 45 -4.14 12.11 9.33
C GLY A 45 -5.33 12.68 10.11
N ARG A 46 -6.19 13.48 9.45
CA ARG A 46 -7.42 13.99 10.06
C ARG A 46 -8.39 12.86 10.43
N GLN A 47 -8.62 11.90 9.53
CA GLN A 47 -9.52 10.75 9.79
C GLN A 47 -9.07 9.88 10.97
N LEU A 48 -7.76 9.71 11.13
CA LEU A 48 -7.22 8.88 12.20
C LEU A 48 -7.19 9.58 13.55
N HIS A 49 -7.25 10.92 13.55
CA HIS A 49 -7.26 11.72 14.76
C HIS A 49 -8.62 11.61 15.47
N ARG A 50 -8.62 11.11 16.72
CA ARG A 50 -9.83 10.77 17.50
C ARG A 50 -10.86 11.90 17.58
N ASN A 51 -10.43 13.16 17.52
CA ASN A 51 -11.29 14.33 17.66
C ASN A 51 -11.57 15.06 16.34
N LYS A 52 -11.22 14.49 15.17
CA LYS A 52 -11.34 15.14 13.86
C LYS A 52 -11.76 14.19 12.73
N VAL A 53 -12.68 13.26 13.00
CA VAL A 53 -13.28 12.46 11.94
C VAL A 53 -14.04 13.40 10.99
N GLY A 54 -13.67 13.37 9.71
CA GLY A 54 -14.21 14.30 8.71
C GLY A 54 -14.81 13.55 7.51
N LYS A 55 -15.72 14.18 6.77
CA LYS A 55 -16.17 13.66 5.47
C LYS A 55 -14.98 13.57 4.50
N ILE A 56 -14.95 12.60 3.57
CA ILE A 56 -13.99 12.66 2.46
C ILE A 56 -14.27 13.95 1.66
N PRO A 57 -13.30 14.84 1.47
CA PRO A 57 -13.42 15.93 0.52
C PRO A 57 -13.68 15.38 -0.88
N ASP A 58 -14.62 15.97 -1.62
CA ASP A 58 -15.03 15.46 -2.93
C ASP A 58 -13.84 15.33 -3.92
N HIS A 59 -12.81 16.18 -3.77
CA HIS A 59 -11.59 16.10 -4.58
C HIS A 59 -10.71 14.87 -4.29
N LEU A 60 -10.84 14.21 -3.14
CA LEU A 60 -10.08 13.01 -2.75
C LEU A 60 -10.81 11.70 -3.05
N ALA A 61 -12.14 11.71 -3.16
CA ALA A 61 -12.93 10.52 -3.49
C ALA A 61 -12.45 9.79 -4.77
N PRO A 62 -12.04 10.49 -5.85
CA PRO A 62 -11.48 9.84 -7.04
C PRO A 62 -10.17 9.06 -6.77
N ILE A 63 -9.33 9.52 -5.83
CA ILE A 63 -8.05 8.86 -5.52
C ILE A 63 -8.31 7.50 -4.86
N LEU A 64 -9.21 7.47 -3.87
CA LEU A 64 -9.59 6.22 -3.18
C LEU A 64 -10.27 5.23 -4.14
N SER A 65 -11.11 5.74 -5.03
CA SER A 65 -11.75 4.93 -6.07
C SER A 65 -10.73 4.32 -7.02
N ARG A 66 -9.70 5.08 -7.44
CA ARG A 66 -8.63 4.58 -8.32
C ARG A 66 -7.82 3.45 -7.70
N ILE A 67 -7.65 3.44 -6.37
CA ILE A 67 -6.97 2.36 -5.65
C ILE A 67 -7.93 1.26 -5.16
N GLY A 68 -9.21 1.34 -5.53
CA GLY A 68 -10.21 0.29 -5.25
C GLY A 68 -10.66 0.22 -3.78
N LEU A 69 -10.64 1.33 -3.04
CA LEU A 69 -10.98 1.37 -1.62
C LEU A 69 -12.04 2.43 -1.30
N ASP A 70 -12.87 2.15 -0.29
CA ASP A 70 -13.70 3.16 0.36
C ASP A 70 -12.97 3.84 1.52
N THR A 71 -13.61 4.84 2.15
CA THR A 71 -13.05 5.58 3.30
C THR A 71 -12.65 4.66 4.45
N HIS A 72 -13.56 3.75 4.79
CA HIS A 72 -13.47 2.96 5.99
C HIS A 72 -12.38 1.92 5.84
N GLY A 73 -12.40 1.18 4.72
CA GLY A 73 -11.37 0.23 4.32
C GLY A 73 -10.00 0.87 4.25
N TRP A 74 -9.87 2.06 3.65
CA TRP A 74 -8.62 2.82 3.66
C TRP A 74 -8.13 3.13 5.08
N CYS A 75 -8.99 3.75 5.92
CA CYS A 75 -8.60 4.13 7.27
C CYS A 75 -8.20 2.90 8.11
N ASP A 76 -8.91 1.79 7.97
CA ASP A 76 -8.61 0.54 8.66
C ASP A 76 -7.28 -0.06 8.20
N ILE A 77 -7.03 -0.09 6.89
CA ILE A 77 -5.74 -0.52 6.32
C ILE A 77 -4.61 0.34 6.87
N VAL A 78 -4.74 1.68 6.83
CA VAL A 78 -3.68 2.57 7.31
C VAL A 78 -3.43 2.40 8.81
N LYS A 79 -4.49 2.32 9.63
CA LYS A 79 -4.38 2.07 11.09
C LYS A 79 -3.68 0.76 11.40
N LYS A 80 -4.00 -0.28 10.64
CA LYS A 80 -3.56 -1.66 10.89
C LYS A 80 -2.38 -2.07 10.01
N PHE A 81 -1.81 -1.16 9.21
CA PHE A 81 -0.83 -1.48 8.17
C PHE A 81 0.35 -2.28 8.73
N GLY A 82 0.95 -1.80 9.82
CA GLY A 82 2.08 -2.45 10.48
C GLY A 82 1.75 -3.80 11.14
N ARG A 83 0.45 -4.15 11.28
CA ARG A 83 -0.01 -5.46 11.74
C ARG A 83 -0.34 -6.37 10.57
N VAL A 84 -1.14 -5.90 9.61
CA VAL A 84 -1.57 -6.68 8.43
C VAL A 84 -0.38 -7.05 7.55
N PHE A 85 0.51 -6.09 7.29
CA PHE A 85 1.64 -6.23 6.36
C PHE A 85 2.99 -6.35 7.07
N LYS A 86 2.98 -6.78 8.34
CA LYS A 86 4.17 -6.86 9.19
C LYS A 86 5.29 -7.73 8.61
N ARG A 87 4.92 -8.83 7.96
CA ARG A 87 5.87 -9.82 7.41
C ARG A 87 6.14 -9.60 5.93
N ALA A 88 5.11 -9.38 5.14
CA ALA A 88 5.24 -9.17 3.70
C ALA A 88 3.99 -8.46 3.17
N ALA A 89 4.17 -7.71 2.09
CA ALA A 89 3.11 -7.11 1.29
C ALA A 89 3.44 -7.34 -0.19
N GLY A 90 2.44 -7.71 -0.97
CA GLY A 90 2.62 -7.97 -2.40
C GLY A 90 1.43 -8.70 -3.00
N THR A 91 1.52 -8.99 -4.29
CA THR A 91 0.53 -9.84 -4.96
C THR A 91 0.58 -11.26 -4.40
N PRO A 92 -0.52 -12.04 -4.51
CA PRO A 92 -0.52 -13.45 -4.07
C PRO A 92 0.64 -14.26 -4.64
N GLU A 93 1.01 -14.04 -5.91
CA GLU A 93 2.11 -14.74 -6.59
C GLU A 93 3.48 -14.34 -6.01
N SER A 94 3.65 -13.07 -5.67
CA SER A 94 4.89 -12.58 -5.06
C SER A 94 5.04 -13.09 -3.63
N LEU A 95 3.94 -13.14 -2.87
CA LEU A 95 3.91 -13.71 -1.52
C LEU A 95 4.15 -15.23 -1.54
N ALA A 96 3.60 -15.95 -2.52
CA ALA A 96 3.83 -17.38 -2.69
C ALA A 96 5.30 -17.69 -3.02
N ARG A 97 5.91 -16.95 -3.95
CA ARG A 97 7.34 -17.08 -4.25
C ARG A 97 8.22 -16.77 -3.03
N GLU A 98 7.87 -15.73 -2.28
CA GLU A 98 8.59 -15.36 -1.07
C GLU A 98 8.46 -16.40 0.05
N ALA A 99 7.29 -17.04 0.17
CA ALA A 99 7.06 -18.16 1.10
C ALA A 99 8.01 -19.32 0.77
N VAL A 100 8.06 -19.75 -0.49
CA VAL A 100 8.97 -20.81 -0.97
C VAL A 100 10.43 -20.44 -0.71
N ARG A 101 10.83 -19.20 -1.02
CA ARG A 101 12.21 -18.71 -0.78
C ARG A 101 12.59 -18.79 0.71
N CYS A 102 11.62 -18.57 1.61
CA CYS A 102 11.80 -18.65 3.05
C CYS A 102 11.59 -20.06 3.64
N GLY A 103 11.33 -21.08 2.80
CA GLY A 103 11.02 -22.44 3.26
C GLY A 103 9.69 -22.55 4.01
N GLN A 104 8.72 -21.70 3.70
CA GLN A 104 7.39 -21.64 4.32
C GLN A 104 6.31 -22.02 3.31
N GLY A 105 5.20 -22.63 3.77
CA GLY A 105 4.03 -22.90 2.93
C GLY A 105 3.20 -21.65 2.60
N TRP A 106 3.21 -20.66 3.49
CA TRP A 106 2.52 -19.38 3.32
C TRP A 106 3.17 -18.27 4.16
N LEU A 107 2.85 -17.01 3.84
CA LEU A 107 3.22 -15.84 4.62
C LEU A 107 1.96 -15.19 5.18
N CYS A 108 1.91 -15.05 6.50
CA CYS A 108 0.85 -14.36 7.21
C CYS A 108 1.48 -13.61 8.39
N ALA A 109 1.16 -12.33 8.55
CA ALA A 109 1.60 -11.58 9.71
C ALA A 109 1.04 -12.21 11.01
N PRO A 110 1.84 -12.33 12.08
CA PRO A 110 1.32 -12.80 13.37
C PRO A 110 0.21 -11.85 13.82
N GLU A 111 -0.91 -12.41 14.29
CA GLU A 111 -2.10 -11.64 14.71
C GLU A 111 -2.69 -10.77 13.59
N ASN A 112 -2.59 -11.20 12.32
CA ASN A 112 -3.22 -10.48 11.22
C ASN A 112 -4.74 -10.34 11.48
N PRO A 113 -5.27 -9.12 11.64
CA PRO A 113 -6.69 -8.91 11.92
C PRO A 113 -7.60 -9.26 10.72
N LEU A 114 -7.01 -9.51 9.55
CA LEU A 114 -7.69 -10.00 8.35
C LEU A 114 -7.53 -11.52 8.17
N GLY A 115 -6.81 -12.19 9.08
CA GLY A 115 -6.69 -13.63 9.06
C GLY A 115 -8.07 -14.24 9.23
N LEU A 116 -8.51 -15.02 8.24
CA LEU A 116 -9.50 -16.07 8.45
C LEU A 116 -9.06 -16.79 9.72
N SER A 117 -9.87 -16.71 10.78
CA SER A 117 -9.71 -17.63 11.91
C SER A 117 -9.63 -19.01 11.30
N SER A 118 -8.52 -19.70 11.49
CA SER A 118 -8.44 -21.12 11.22
C SER A 118 -9.66 -21.77 11.88
N VAL A 119 -10.54 -22.30 11.04
CA VAL A 119 -11.50 -23.34 11.45
C VAL A 119 -10.78 -24.65 11.23
#